data_AF-A0A7J8YKR7-F1
#
_entry.id   AF-A0A7J8YKR7-F1
#
_cell.length_a   1.000
_cell.length_b   1.000
_cell.length_c   1.000
_cell.angle_alpha   90.00
_cell.angle_beta   90.00
_cell.angle_gamma   90.00
#
_symmetry.space_group_name_H-M   'P 1'
#
loop_
_entity.id
_entity.type
_entity.pdbx_description
1 polymer ?
#
loop_
_entity_poly.entity_id
_entity_poly.type
_entity_poly.pdbx_seq_one_letter_code
_entity_poly.pdbx_strand_id
1 'polypeptide(L)'
;MYKMLGIYLQASCIISFFFSVIISVLWSFTEPILVLLHQDPEISRAAAVYMKYLIPGLFAYGFLQNILRFLQTQSIVIPLVVFSVVPLGIHFGIVYSLVNKTSLGYKGAPMAASVSIWISFLLLALYVLFANKFQNTWTGFSFESFSYIIRNSKLALPSAAMICLEVWAFEILVVLAGLMPNSEISTSLVAICVNTEAIAFMITIGLSAATSTRVSNELGAGNPNQAKHAMVVTLKLSILLAVAVVVSLYLGHDIWAGFFSDSHSINKKFAEMTPLLIPSIAVDAIQGVLSGAVRGCGWQRVTVLANLGAFYFIGMPIAIVLGFKFHLYVK
;
A
#
# COMPACT_ATOMS: atom_id res chain seq x y z
N MET A 1 -25.67 5.45 18.02
CA MET A 1 -24.35 5.92 17.52
C MET A 1 -23.49 4.76 16.99
N TYR A 2 -23.27 3.70 17.78
CA TYR A 2 -22.41 2.57 17.39
C TYR A 2 -22.83 1.80 16.12
N LYS A 3 -24.14 1.64 15.87
CA LYS A 3 -24.68 1.01 14.64
C LYS A 3 -24.12 1.63 13.34
N MET A 4 -23.78 2.92 13.36
CA MET A 4 -23.28 3.62 12.17
C MET A 4 -21.98 3.04 11.63
N LEU A 5 -21.15 2.40 12.47
CA LEU A 5 -19.92 1.74 12.00
C LEU A 5 -20.24 0.63 11.00
N GLY A 6 -21.25 -0.20 11.27
CA GLY A 6 -21.70 -1.26 10.37
C GLY A 6 -22.32 -0.71 9.08
N ILE A 7 -23.07 0.39 9.17
CA ILE A 7 -23.64 1.09 8.01
C ILE A 7 -22.52 1.65 7.11
N TYR A 8 -21.51 2.29 7.68
CA TYR A 8 -20.36 2.79 6.92
C TYR A 8 -19.53 1.65 6.33
N LEU A 9 -19.34 0.53 7.04
CA LEU A 9 -18.68 -0.66 6.51
C LEU A 9 -19.40 -1.18 5.26
N GLN A 10 -20.73 -1.33 5.32
CA GLN A 10 -21.54 -1.78 4.18
C GLN A 10 -21.44 -0.83 3.00
N ALA A 11 -21.57 0.48 3.22
CA ALA A 11 -21.41 1.50 2.19
C ALA A 11 -20.02 1.45 1.54
N SER A 12 -18.96 1.30 2.34
CA SER A 12 -17.59 1.16 1.86
C SER A 12 -17.38 -0.14 1.06
N CYS A 13 -18.01 -1.26 1.45
CA CYS A 13 -17.99 -2.49 0.67
C CYS A 13 -18.67 -2.33 -0.70
N ILE A 14 -19.80 -1.62 -0.76
CA ILE A 14 -20.47 -1.31 -2.04
C ILE A 14 -19.55 -0.45 -2.92
N ILE A 15 -18.91 0.58 -2.35
CA ILE A 15 -17.95 1.43 -3.07
C ILE A 15 -16.78 0.60 -3.60
N SER A 16 -16.14 -0.21 -2.74
CA SER A 16 -15.01 -1.05 -3.14
C SER A 16 -15.39 -2.06 -4.21
N PHE A 17 -16.58 -2.66 -4.13
CA PHE A 17 -17.10 -3.56 -5.16
C PHE A 17 -17.25 -2.85 -6.50
N PHE A 18 -17.90 -1.67 -6.51
CA PHE A 18 -18.09 -0.87 -7.72
C PHE A 18 -16.76 -0.51 -8.40
N PHE A 19 -15.78 0.00 -7.65
CA PHE A 19 -14.47 0.31 -8.21
C PHE A 19 -13.68 -0.95 -8.61
N SER A 20 -13.83 -2.06 -7.88
CA SER A 20 -13.22 -3.33 -8.28
C SER A 20 -13.75 -3.81 -9.63
N VAL A 21 -15.05 -3.61 -9.93
CA VAL A 21 -15.61 -3.92 -11.26
C VAL A 21 -14.95 -3.06 -12.34
N ILE A 22 -14.84 -1.74 -12.13
CA ILE A 22 -14.20 -0.83 -13.10
C ILE A 22 -12.74 -1.26 -13.36
N ILE A 23 -11.98 -1.51 -12.29
CA ILE A 23 -10.58 -1.92 -12.38
C ILE A 23 -10.46 -3.30 -13.04
N SER A 24 -11.38 -4.23 -12.77
CA SER A 24 -11.38 -5.56 -13.41
C SER A 24 -11.60 -5.48 -14.92
N VAL A 25 -12.46 -4.55 -15.37
CA VAL A 25 -12.62 -4.27 -16.81
C VAL A 25 -11.29 -3.76 -17.38
N LEU A 26 -10.65 -2.79 -16.74
CA LEU A 26 -9.33 -2.29 -17.18
C LEU A 26 -8.28 -3.40 -17.24
N TRP A 27 -8.20 -4.24 -16.21
CA TRP A 27 -7.27 -5.39 -16.15
C TRP A 27 -7.55 -6.45 -17.22
N SER A 28 -8.79 -6.54 -17.71
CA SER A 28 -9.13 -7.45 -18.81
C SER A 28 -8.54 -6.99 -20.14
N PHE A 29 -8.25 -5.69 -20.27
CA PHE A 29 -7.62 -5.06 -21.43
C PHE A 29 -6.12 -4.79 -21.26
N THR A 30 -5.46 -5.37 -20.25
CA THR A 30 -4.02 -5.16 -19.99
C THR A 30 -3.14 -5.39 -21.22
N GLU A 31 -3.35 -6.46 -21.99
CA GLU A 31 -2.52 -6.75 -23.17
C GLU A 31 -2.67 -5.69 -24.26
N PRO A 32 -3.89 -5.35 -24.74
CA PRO A 32 -4.09 -4.24 -25.67
C PRO A 32 -3.51 -2.90 -25.16
N ILE A 33 -3.66 -2.60 -23.87
CA ILE A 33 -3.14 -1.36 -23.27
C ILE A 33 -1.61 -1.34 -23.32
N LEU A 34 -0.94 -2.43 -22.92
CA LEU A 34 0.52 -2.49 -22.93
C LEU A 34 1.09 -2.50 -24.35
N VAL A 35 0.44 -3.19 -25.30
CA VAL A 35 0.81 -3.17 -26.72
C VAL A 35 0.63 -1.76 -27.31
N LEU A 36 -0.45 -1.04 -26.95
CA LEU A 36 -0.64 0.37 -27.32
C LEU A 36 0.47 1.28 -26.77
N LEU A 37 1.01 0.94 -25.60
CA LEU A 37 2.16 1.58 -24.98
C LEU A 37 3.51 1.05 -25.51
N HIS A 38 3.49 0.35 -26.66
CA HIS A 38 4.67 -0.19 -27.35
C HIS A 38 5.50 -1.17 -26.51
N GLN A 39 4.87 -1.87 -25.56
CA GLN A 39 5.52 -2.97 -24.86
C GLN A 39 5.56 -4.23 -25.73
N ASP A 40 6.51 -5.11 -25.43
CA ASP A 40 6.64 -6.40 -26.13
C ASP A 40 5.33 -7.20 -26.05
N PRO A 41 4.81 -7.74 -27.17
CA PRO A 41 3.55 -8.48 -27.18
C PRO A 41 3.53 -9.73 -26.28
N GLU A 42 4.65 -10.44 -26.17
CA GLU A 42 4.75 -11.65 -25.34
C GLU A 42 4.71 -11.31 -23.86
N ILE A 43 5.45 -10.27 -23.45
CA ILE A 43 5.41 -9.75 -22.07
C ILE A 43 4.01 -9.21 -21.75
N SER A 44 3.41 -8.46 -22.68
CA SER A 44 2.07 -7.89 -22.53
C SER A 44 1.01 -8.98 -22.32
N ARG A 45 1.10 -10.06 -23.10
CA ARG A 45 0.22 -11.23 -23.00
C ARG A 45 0.40 -11.97 -21.68
N ALA A 46 1.65 -12.18 -21.24
CA ALA A 46 1.94 -12.80 -19.95
C ALA A 46 1.38 -11.96 -18.78
N ALA A 47 1.60 -10.65 -18.80
CA ALA A 47 1.05 -9.72 -17.80
C ALA A 47 -0.48 -9.75 -17.78
N ALA A 48 -1.14 -9.74 -18.95
CA ALA A 48 -2.59 -9.79 -19.03
C ALA A 48 -3.17 -11.09 -18.47
N VAL A 49 -2.52 -12.23 -18.72
CA VAL A 49 -2.89 -13.50 -18.08
C VAL A 49 -2.76 -13.40 -16.57
N TYR A 50 -1.65 -12.87 -16.05
CA TYR A 50 -1.45 -12.70 -14.61
C TYR A 50 -2.55 -11.84 -13.97
N MET A 51 -2.82 -10.66 -14.56
CA MET A 51 -3.84 -9.72 -14.08
C MET A 51 -5.24 -10.34 -14.07
N LYS A 52 -5.61 -11.09 -15.11
CA LYS A 52 -6.93 -11.77 -15.18
C LYS A 52 -7.12 -12.78 -14.05
N TYR A 53 -6.09 -13.54 -13.69
CA TYR A 53 -6.14 -14.50 -12.58
C TYR A 53 -6.06 -13.83 -11.20
N LEU A 54 -5.65 -12.56 -11.13
CA LEU A 54 -5.62 -11.75 -9.90
C LEU A 54 -6.96 -11.04 -9.62
N ILE A 55 -7.84 -10.91 -10.61
CA ILE A 55 -9.15 -10.23 -10.49
C ILE A 55 -9.95 -10.69 -9.25
N PRO A 56 -10.09 -11.99 -8.94
CA PRO A 56 -10.83 -12.41 -7.75
C PRO A 56 -10.24 -11.85 -6.44
N GLY A 57 -8.92 -11.72 -6.38
CA GLY A 57 -8.19 -11.16 -5.24
C GLY A 57 -8.42 -9.66 -5.07
N LEU A 58 -8.65 -8.92 -6.16
CA LEU A 58 -8.98 -7.49 -6.10
C LEU A 58 -10.25 -7.23 -5.29
N PHE A 59 -11.31 -8.00 -5.53
CA PHE A 59 -12.57 -7.90 -4.77
C PHE A 59 -12.36 -8.26 -3.30
N ALA A 60 -11.66 -9.38 -3.05
CA ALA A 60 -11.33 -9.82 -1.69
C ALA A 60 -10.56 -8.74 -0.92
N TYR A 61 -9.58 -8.13 -1.57
CA TYR A 61 -8.73 -7.10 -0.98
C TYR A 61 -9.55 -5.86 -0.63
N GLY A 62 -10.45 -5.42 -1.51
CA GLY A 62 -11.37 -4.33 -1.23
C GLY A 62 -12.21 -4.56 0.03
N PHE A 63 -12.79 -5.76 0.17
CA PHE A 63 -13.57 -6.10 1.37
C PHE A 63 -12.71 -6.28 2.61
N LEU A 64 -11.52 -6.89 2.48
CA LEU A 64 -10.55 -7.07 3.55
C LEU A 64 -10.13 -5.71 4.14
N GLN A 65 -9.78 -4.74 3.29
CA GLN A 65 -9.41 -3.41 3.76
C GLN A 65 -10.55 -2.73 4.51
N ASN A 66 -11.79 -2.87 4.05
CA ASN A 66 -12.95 -2.29 4.73
C ASN A 66 -13.19 -2.90 6.11
N ILE A 67 -13.14 -4.23 6.24
CA ILE A 67 -13.34 -4.90 7.54
C ILE A 67 -12.17 -4.66 8.50
N LEU A 68 -10.94 -4.55 8.00
CA LEU A 68 -9.78 -4.12 8.78
C LEU A 68 -10.03 -2.75 9.42
N ARG A 69 -10.54 -1.78 8.65
CA ARG A 69 -10.86 -0.44 9.17
C ARG A 69 -12.00 -0.45 10.17
N PHE A 70 -13.03 -1.27 9.95
CA PHE A 70 -14.12 -1.45 10.92
C PHE A 70 -13.59 -1.92 12.29
N LEU A 71 -12.64 -2.85 12.32
CA LEU A 71 -12.05 -3.36 13.56
C LEU A 71 -11.05 -2.37 14.18
N GLN A 72 -10.18 -1.78 13.36
CA GLN A 72 -9.17 -0.80 13.83
C GLN A 72 -9.81 0.42 14.46
N THR A 73 -10.87 0.99 13.86
CA THR A 73 -11.59 2.14 14.43
C THR A 73 -12.18 1.86 15.82
N GLN A 74 -12.45 0.59 16.14
CA GLN A 74 -12.87 0.13 17.48
C GLN A 74 -11.69 -0.24 18.40
N SER A 75 -10.45 0.05 17.97
CA SER A 75 -9.20 -0.35 18.64
C SER A 75 -9.04 -1.88 18.81
N ILE A 76 -9.65 -2.66 17.90
CA ILE A 76 -9.57 -4.13 17.92
C ILE A 76 -8.51 -4.57 16.91
N VAL A 77 -7.32 -4.90 17.41
CA VAL A 77 -6.14 -5.19 16.57
C VAL A 77 -5.65 -6.64 16.64
N ILE A 78 -5.83 -7.33 17.76
CA ILE A 78 -5.32 -8.71 17.93
C ILE A 78 -5.89 -9.69 16.90
N PRO A 79 -7.22 -9.72 16.62
CA PRO A 79 -7.76 -10.59 15.58
C PRO A 79 -7.16 -10.30 14.20
N LEU A 80 -6.78 -9.06 13.92
CA LEU A 80 -6.16 -8.68 12.64
C LEU A 80 -4.80 -9.33 12.48
N VAL A 81 -4.00 -9.38 13.55
CA VAL A 81 -2.69 -10.04 13.54
C VAL A 81 -2.86 -11.54 13.35
N VAL A 82 -3.71 -12.18 14.17
CA VAL A 82 -3.93 -13.63 14.11
C VAL A 82 -4.44 -14.07 12.74
N PHE A 83 -5.46 -13.38 12.20
CA PHE A 83 -6.05 -13.70 10.90
C PHE A 83 -5.25 -13.17 9.70
N SER A 84 -4.08 -12.54 9.93
CA SER A 84 -3.08 -12.28 8.89
C SER A 84 -1.97 -13.34 8.87
N VAL A 85 -1.52 -13.80 10.06
CA VAL A 85 -0.45 -14.80 10.18
C VAL A 85 -0.89 -16.17 9.68
N VAL A 86 -2.12 -16.60 9.99
CA VAL A 86 -2.61 -17.91 9.55
C VAL A 86 -2.68 -18.01 8.02
N PRO A 87 -3.32 -17.06 7.29
CA PRO A 87 -3.32 -17.06 5.82
C PRO A 87 -1.93 -16.95 5.20
N LEU A 88 -0.99 -16.24 5.83
CA LEU A 88 0.40 -16.17 5.39
C LEU A 88 1.08 -17.55 5.48
N GLY A 89 0.91 -18.28 6.59
CA GLY A 89 1.49 -19.61 6.76
C GLY A 89 0.98 -20.62 5.73
N ILE A 90 -0.34 -20.63 5.48
CA ILE A 90 -0.94 -21.52 4.46
C ILE A 90 -0.62 -21.07 3.04
N HIS A 91 -0.31 -19.78 2.80
CA HIS A 91 -0.05 -19.23 1.47
C HIS A 91 1.11 -19.96 0.78
N PHE A 92 2.17 -20.32 1.52
CA PHE A 92 3.29 -21.10 0.97
C PHE A 92 2.82 -22.44 0.39
N GLY A 93 1.94 -23.15 1.10
CA GLY A 93 1.35 -24.39 0.61
C GLY A 93 0.43 -24.20 -0.59
N ILE A 94 -0.38 -23.14 -0.57
CA ILE A 94 -1.30 -22.80 -1.68
C ILE A 94 -0.50 -22.45 -2.93
N VAL A 95 0.50 -21.57 -2.83
CA VAL A 95 1.32 -21.15 -3.97
C VAL A 95 2.10 -22.34 -4.53
N TYR A 96 2.73 -23.14 -3.68
CA TYR A 96 3.48 -24.31 -4.12
C TYR A 96 2.57 -25.32 -4.84
N SER A 97 1.38 -25.58 -4.29
CA SER A 97 0.42 -26.51 -4.88
C SER A 97 -0.12 -26.00 -6.22
N LEU A 98 -0.61 -24.76 -6.29
CA LEU A 98 -1.19 -24.23 -7.53
C LEU A 98 -0.14 -24.05 -8.62
N VAL A 99 1.08 -23.64 -8.30
CA VAL A 99 2.14 -23.44 -9.30
C VAL A 99 2.75 -24.78 -9.74
N ASN A 100 3.08 -25.69 -8.82
CA ASN A 100 3.89 -26.87 -9.13
C ASN A 100 3.11 -28.19 -9.21
N LYS A 101 1.91 -28.27 -8.63
CA LYS A 101 1.11 -29.52 -8.56
C LYS A 101 -0.16 -29.49 -9.40
N THR A 102 -0.46 -28.37 -10.06
CA THR A 102 -1.60 -28.26 -10.97
C THR A 102 -1.15 -27.77 -12.34
N SER A 103 -2.05 -27.84 -13.33
CA SER A 103 -1.81 -27.30 -14.67
C SER A 103 -1.81 -25.76 -14.75
N LEU A 104 -2.02 -25.05 -13.63
CA LEU A 104 -2.05 -23.59 -13.62
C LEU A 104 -0.66 -22.95 -13.83
N GLY A 105 0.42 -23.58 -13.37
CA GLY A 105 1.79 -23.06 -13.53
C GLY A 105 1.92 -21.61 -13.08
N TYR A 106 2.42 -20.73 -13.95
CA TYR A 106 2.52 -19.28 -13.75
C TYR A 106 1.21 -18.62 -13.29
N LYS A 107 0.06 -19.07 -13.80
CA LYS A 107 -1.28 -18.56 -13.44
C LYS A 107 -1.66 -18.92 -12.00
N GLY A 108 -0.99 -19.93 -11.43
CA GLY A 108 -1.18 -20.38 -10.06
C GLY A 108 -0.76 -19.34 -9.03
N ALA A 109 0.25 -18.51 -9.31
CA ALA A 109 0.72 -17.48 -8.39
C ALA A 109 -0.32 -16.38 -8.07
N PRO A 110 -0.91 -15.67 -9.06
CA PRO A 110 -1.93 -14.66 -8.79
C PRO A 110 -3.24 -15.26 -8.24
N MET A 111 -3.56 -16.51 -8.64
CA MET A 111 -4.70 -17.23 -8.10
C MET A 111 -4.47 -17.59 -6.62
N ALA A 112 -3.27 -18.06 -6.25
CA ALA A 112 -2.90 -18.33 -4.86
C ALA A 112 -3.01 -17.08 -3.98
N ALA A 113 -2.52 -15.94 -4.49
CA ALA A 113 -2.68 -14.65 -3.80
C ALA A 113 -4.16 -14.31 -3.58
N SER A 114 -4.99 -14.47 -4.63
CA SER A 114 -6.43 -14.24 -4.54
C SER A 114 -7.10 -15.13 -3.49
N VAL A 115 -6.79 -16.43 -3.48
CA VAL A 115 -7.32 -17.39 -2.49
C VAL A 115 -6.90 -17.00 -1.07
N SER A 116 -5.62 -16.67 -0.85
CA SER A 116 -5.14 -16.29 0.49
C SER A 116 -5.82 -15.04 1.02
N ILE A 117 -6.05 -14.02 0.18
CA ILE A 117 -6.76 -12.80 0.59
C ILE A 117 -8.23 -13.10 0.90
N TRP A 118 -8.89 -13.98 0.13
CA TRP A 118 -10.25 -14.44 0.44
C TRP A 118 -10.31 -15.15 1.79
N ILE A 119 -9.34 -16.02 2.10
CA ILE A 119 -9.27 -16.67 3.41
C ILE A 119 -9.15 -15.63 4.53
N SER A 120 -8.25 -14.64 4.40
CA SER A 120 -8.13 -13.53 5.37
C SER A 120 -9.45 -12.78 5.56
N PHE A 121 -10.12 -12.42 4.47
CA PHE A 121 -11.40 -11.72 4.54
C PHE A 121 -12.48 -12.58 5.21
N LEU A 122 -12.62 -13.83 4.81
CA LEU A 122 -13.64 -14.73 5.34
C LEU A 122 -13.43 -15.00 6.83
N LEU A 123 -12.18 -15.21 7.29
CA LEU A 123 -11.89 -15.36 8.72
C LEU A 123 -12.33 -14.15 9.54
N LEU A 124 -12.03 -12.94 9.05
CA LEU A 124 -12.45 -11.69 9.70
C LEU A 124 -13.97 -11.48 9.64
N ALA A 125 -14.60 -11.81 8.50
CA ALA A 125 -16.03 -11.69 8.33
C ALA A 125 -16.79 -12.64 9.28
N LEU A 126 -16.37 -13.90 9.37
CA LEU A 126 -16.92 -14.87 10.32
C LEU A 126 -16.73 -14.39 11.76
N TYR A 127 -15.55 -13.84 12.10
CA TYR A 127 -15.31 -13.27 13.43
C TYR A 127 -16.28 -12.11 13.75
N VAL A 128 -16.50 -11.19 12.81
CA VAL A 128 -17.46 -10.09 13.00
C VAL A 128 -18.90 -10.58 13.14
N LEU A 129 -19.29 -11.60 12.37
CA LEU A 129 -20.65 -12.15 12.38
C LEU A 129 -20.98 -12.94 13.65
N PHE A 130 -20.02 -13.69 14.20
CA PHE A 130 -20.28 -14.62 15.30
C PHE A 130 -19.84 -14.11 16.68
N ALA A 131 -18.95 -13.12 16.77
CA ALA A 131 -18.52 -12.62 18.07
C ALA A 131 -19.56 -11.65 18.67
N ASN A 132 -20.00 -11.94 19.91
CA ASN A 132 -20.95 -11.09 20.65
C ASN A 132 -20.50 -9.63 20.82
N LYS A 133 -19.19 -9.36 20.73
CA LYS A 133 -18.62 -8.01 20.86
C LYS A 133 -19.15 -7.02 19.82
N PHE A 134 -19.62 -7.49 18.67
CA PHE A 134 -20.06 -6.63 17.56
C PHE A 134 -21.56 -6.40 17.50
N GLN A 135 -22.36 -6.92 18.43
CA GLN A 135 -23.83 -6.79 18.40
C GLN A 135 -24.31 -5.32 18.31
N ASN A 136 -23.55 -4.38 18.86
CA ASN A 136 -23.88 -2.95 18.83
C ASN A 136 -23.33 -2.20 17.60
N THR A 137 -22.31 -2.74 16.93
CA THR A 137 -21.63 -2.10 15.78
C THR A 137 -21.95 -2.77 14.45
N TRP A 138 -22.39 -4.02 14.48
CA TRP A 138 -22.88 -4.81 13.36
C TRP A 138 -24.26 -5.39 13.68
N THR A 139 -25.31 -4.72 13.20
CA THR A 139 -26.71 -5.12 13.41
C THR A 139 -27.31 -5.81 12.18
N GLY A 140 -26.47 -6.42 11.34
CA GLY A 140 -26.87 -7.01 10.06
C GLY A 140 -26.96 -6.02 8.89
N PHE A 141 -27.38 -6.53 7.74
CA PHE A 141 -27.48 -5.74 6.51
C PHE A 141 -28.61 -4.72 6.57
N SER A 142 -28.36 -3.54 5.99
CA SER A 142 -29.34 -2.46 5.97
C SER A 142 -29.25 -1.65 4.67
N PHE A 143 -30.41 -1.36 4.09
CA PHE A 143 -30.52 -0.44 2.95
C PHE A 143 -30.13 1.00 3.29
N GLU A 144 -30.05 1.34 4.58
CA GLU A 144 -29.54 2.63 5.05
C GLU A 144 -28.11 2.92 4.52
N SER A 145 -27.32 1.88 4.25
CA SER A 145 -25.96 2.00 3.70
C SER A 145 -25.91 2.69 2.33
N PHE A 146 -26.93 2.55 1.48
CA PHE A 146 -26.97 3.20 0.16
C PHE A 146 -26.95 4.73 0.26
N SER A 147 -27.58 5.28 1.31
CA SER A 147 -27.60 6.72 1.57
C SER A 147 -26.23 7.31 1.90
N TYR A 148 -25.26 6.46 2.28
CA TYR A 148 -23.91 6.88 2.67
C TYR A 148 -22.86 6.69 1.59
N ILE A 149 -23.20 6.10 0.43
CA ILE A 149 -22.25 5.88 -0.67
C ILE A 149 -21.57 7.20 -1.09
N ILE A 150 -22.37 8.20 -1.48
CA ILE A 150 -21.83 9.50 -1.94
C ILE A 150 -21.03 10.19 -0.84
N ARG A 151 -21.52 10.15 0.40
CA ARG A 151 -20.85 10.79 1.54
C ARG A 151 -19.50 10.14 1.84
N ASN A 152 -19.43 8.82 1.85
CA ASN A 152 -18.19 8.08 2.07
C ASN A 152 -17.21 8.30 0.91
N SER A 153 -17.68 8.32 -0.35
CA SER A 153 -16.84 8.60 -1.52
C SER A 153 -16.15 9.96 -1.46
N LYS A 154 -16.76 10.98 -0.83
CA LYS A 154 -16.13 12.31 -0.67
C LYS A 154 -14.84 12.29 0.18
N LEU A 155 -14.64 11.27 1.01
CA LEU A 155 -13.43 11.03 1.79
C LEU A 155 -12.57 9.91 1.19
N ALA A 156 -13.21 8.83 0.71
CA ALA A 156 -12.52 7.68 0.16
C ALA A 156 -11.76 8.01 -1.14
N LEU A 157 -12.34 8.78 -2.07
CA LEU A 157 -11.70 9.12 -3.33
C LEU A 157 -10.44 10.00 -3.14
N PRO A 158 -10.47 11.09 -2.34
CA PRO A 158 -9.24 11.80 -2.01
C PRO A 158 -8.22 10.92 -1.28
N SER A 159 -8.65 10.03 -0.37
CA SER A 159 -7.73 9.11 0.30
C SER A 159 -7.07 8.12 -0.66
N ALA A 160 -7.81 7.63 -1.66
CA ALA A 160 -7.26 6.78 -2.71
C ALA A 160 -6.28 7.59 -3.58
N ALA A 161 -6.65 8.79 -4.00
CA ALA A 161 -5.79 9.68 -4.78
C ALA A 161 -4.48 10.01 -4.05
N MET A 162 -4.50 10.24 -2.73
CA MET A 162 -3.27 10.46 -1.94
C MET A 162 -2.26 9.32 -2.12
N ILE A 163 -2.71 8.06 -1.97
CA ILE A 163 -1.86 6.88 -2.08
C ILE A 163 -1.47 6.64 -3.54
N CYS A 164 -2.40 6.76 -4.49
CA CYS A 164 -2.11 6.58 -5.91
C CYS A 164 -1.06 7.57 -6.41
N LEU A 165 -1.17 8.85 -6.05
CA LEU A 165 -0.19 9.87 -6.46
C LEU A 165 1.21 9.54 -5.94
N GLU A 166 1.32 9.04 -4.72
CA GLU A 166 2.58 8.63 -4.11
C GLU A 166 3.18 7.41 -4.83
N VAL A 167 2.40 6.34 -4.97
CA VAL A 167 2.85 5.10 -5.64
C VAL A 167 3.18 5.33 -7.11
N TRP A 168 2.36 6.05 -7.86
CA TRP A 168 2.62 6.34 -9.27
C TRP A 168 3.86 7.21 -9.47
N ALA A 169 4.24 8.04 -8.48
CA ALA A 169 5.50 8.77 -8.55
C ALA A 169 6.68 7.79 -8.52
N PHE A 170 6.66 6.78 -7.66
CA PHE A 170 7.70 5.73 -7.66
C PHE A 170 7.75 4.95 -8.99
N GLU A 171 6.60 4.60 -9.56
CA GLU A 171 6.54 3.92 -10.87
C GLU A 171 7.15 4.77 -11.99
N ILE A 172 6.88 6.08 -12.00
CA ILE A 172 7.50 7.01 -12.96
C ILE A 172 9.02 7.05 -12.75
N LEU A 173 9.53 7.04 -11.50
CA LEU A 173 10.96 6.99 -11.24
C LEU A 173 11.61 5.71 -11.79
N VAL A 174 10.96 4.56 -11.65
CA VAL A 174 11.42 3.29 -12.24
C VAL A 174 11.48 3.39 -13.77
N VAL A 175 10.45 3.96 -14.40
CA VAL A 175 10.44 4.19 -15.87
C VAL A 175 11.58 5.13 -16.28
N LEU A 176 11.79 6.23 -15.55
CA LEU A 176 12.89 7.16 -15.82
C LEU A 176 14.26 6.48 -15.69
N ALA A 177 14.44 5.61 -14.70
CA ALA A 177 15.67 4.83 -14.54
C ALA A 177 15.96 3.95 -15.76
N GLY A 178 14.92 3.36 -16.36
CA GLY A 178 15.01 2.56 -17.59
C GLY A 178 15.40 3.36 -18.83
N LEU A 179 15.26 4.69 -18.81
CA LEU A 179 15.64 5.59 -19.91
C LEU A 179 17.07 6.15 -19.78
N MET A 180 17.77 5.84 -18.69
CA MET A 180 19.15 6.30 -18.47
C MET A 180 20.16 5.53 -19.33
N PRO A 181 21.36 6.08 -19.62
CA PRO A 181 22.33 5.48 -20.54
C PRO A 181 22.75 4.04 -20.20
N ASN A 182 22.80 3.69 -18.91
CA ASN A 182 23.00 2.32 -18.44
C ASN A 182 21.74 1.84 -17.71
N SER A 183 20.71 1.53 -18.49
CA SER A 183 19.38 1.19 -17.98
C SER A 183 19.37 -0.06 -17.09
N GLU A 184 20.21 -1.05 -17.37
CA GLU A 184 20.33 -2.26 -16.54
C GLU A 184 20.78 -1.91 -15.11
N ILE A 185 21.87 -1.15 -14.97
CA ILE A 185 22.38 -0.72 -13.66
C ILE A 185 21.38 0.23 -12.99
N SER A 186 20.94 1.28 -13.69
CA SER A 186 20.04 2.29 -13.12
C SER A 186 18.72 1.69 -12.64
N THR A 187 18.09 0.83 -13.44
CA THR A 187 16.83 0.18 -13.09
C THR A 187 17.02 -0.76 -11.91
N SER A 188 18.11 -1.54 -11.89
CA SER A 188 18.43 -2.45 -10.78
C SER A 188 18.62 -1.68 -9.48
N LEU A 189 19.37 -0.58 -9.49
CA LEU A 189 19.61 0.25 -8.31
C LEU A 189 18.32 0.88 -7.79
N VAL A 190 17.52 1.49 -8.68
CA VAL A 190 16.23 2.08 -8.30
C VAL A 190 15.29 1.01 -7.78
N ALA A 191 15.27 -0.20 -8.36
CA ALA A 191 14.48 -1.31 -7.84
C ALA A 191 14.90 -1.72 -6.43
N ILE A 192 16.20 -1.81 -6.13
CA ILE A 192 16.69 -2.09 -4.77
C ILE A 192 16.25 -0.96 -3.82
N CYS A 193 16.42 0.31 -4.21
CA CYS A 193 15.99 1.45 -3.39
C CYS A 193 14.48 1.43 -3.09
N VAL A 194 13.63 1.28 -4.11
CA VAL A 194 12.18 1.25 -3.98
C VAL A 194 11.71 0.06 -3.15
N ASN A 195 12.31 -1.12 -3.30
CA ASN A 195 11.99 -2.28 -2.46
C ASN A 195 12.42 -2.07 -1.00
N THR A 196 13.58 -1.45 -0.78
CA THR A 196 14.06 -1.10 0.58
C THR A 196 13.11 -0.13 1.26
N GLU A 197 12.69 0.92 0.54
CA GLU A 197 11.74 1.92 1.00
C GLU A 197 10.37 1.29 1.26
N ALA A 198 9.87 0.44 0.36
CA ALA A 198 8.60 -0.26 0.54
C ALA A 198 8.58 -1.13 1.81
N ILE A 199 9.67 -1.85 2.09
CA ILE A 199 9.80 -2.68 3.31
C ILE A 199 9.79 -1.81 4.57
N ALA A 200 10.54 -0.71 4.58
CA ALA A 200 10.53 0.25 5.68
C ALA A 200 9.13 0.86 5.87
N PHE A 201 8.47 1.20 4.77
CA PHE A 201 7.15 1.83 4.73
C PHE A 201 6.04 0.93 5.28
N MET A 202 6.16 -0.40 5.21
CA MET A 202 5.15 -1.31 5.79
C MET A 202 4.92 -1.06 7.29
N ILE A 203 5.99 -0.75 8.02
CA ILE A 203 5.89 -0.45 9.45
C ILE A 203 5.26 0.94 9.66
N THR A 204 5.65 1.92 8.82
CA THR A 204 5.06 3.26 8.79
C THR A 204 3.56 3.23 8.49
N ILE A 205 3.10 2.39 7.55
CA ILE A 205 1.66 2.17 7.28
C ILE A 205 0.93 1.72 8.55
N GLY A 206 1.54 0.82 9.32
CA GLY A 206 0.99 0.36 10.61
C GLY A 206 0.83 1.51 11.60
N LEU A 207 1.86 2.33 11.78
CA LEU A 207 1.82 3.53 12.63
C LEU A 207 0.80 4.55 12.09
N SER A 208 0.72 4.72 10.79
CA SER A 208 -0.22 5.60 10.11
C SER A 208 -1.68 5.19 10.36
N ALA A 209 -1.97 3.89 10.30
CA ALA A 209 -3.28 3.33 10.65
C ALA A 209 -3.63 3.54 12.13
N ALA A 210 -2.67 3.34 13.04
CA ALA A 210 -2.84 3.58 14.47
C ALA A 210 -3.09 5.07 14.76
N THR A 211 -2.31 5.95 14.13
CA THR A 211 -2.46 7.42 14.22
C THR A 211 -3.84 7.84 13.75
N SER A 212 -4.25 7.42 12.55
CA SER A 212 -5.56 7.72 11.97
C SER A 212 -6.69 7.32 12.91
N THR A 213 -6.62 6.11 13.47
CA THR A 213 -7.62 5.57 14.39
C THR A 213 -7.71 6.38 15.68
N ARG A 214 -6.57 6.64 16.34
CA ARG A 214 -6.55 7.35 17.62
C ARG A 214 -6.97 8.80 17.44
N VAL A 215 -6.46 9.49 16.41
CA VAL A 215 -6.83 10.87 16.10
C VAL A 215 -8.32 10.97 15.79
N SER A 216 -8.88 10.10 14.94
CA SER A 216 -10.32 10.16 14.62
C SER A 216 -11.20 9.89 15.83
N ASN A 217 -10.80 8.96 16.71
CA ASN A 217 -11.58 8.59 17.88
C ASN A 217 -11.58 9.73 18.92
N GLU A 218 -10.42 10.32 19.21
CA GLU A 218 -10.32 11.44 20.16
C GLU A 218 -11.03 12.69 19.62
N LEU A 219 -10.92 13.00 18.32
CA LEU A 219 -11.67 14.10 17.71
C LEU A 219 -13.19 13.85 17.74
N GLY A 220 -13.62 12.63 17.42
CA GLY A 220 -15.03 12.23 17.49
C GLY A 220 -15.60 12.28 18.91
N ALA A 221 -14.76 12.11 19.93
CA ALA A 221 -15.10 12.27 21.35
C ALA A 221 -15.05 13.73 21.84
N GLY A 222 -14.66 14.69 20.99
CA GLY A 222 -14.52 16.10 21.38
C GLY A 222 -13.23 16.42 22.16
N ASN A 223 -12.20 15.57 22.07
CA ASN A 223 -10.93 15.68 22.80
C ASN A 223 -9.76 16.11 21.88
N PRO A 224 -9.69 17.36 21.39
CA PRO A 224 -8.65 17.79 20.44
C PRO A 224 -7.22 17.71 21.03
N ASN A 225 -7.06 17.90 22.34
CA ASN A 225 -5.75 17.79 22.99
C ASN A 225 -5.25 16.34 23.00
N GLN A 226 -6.14 15.37 23.22
CA GLN A 226 -5.80 13.95 23.17
C GLN A 226 -5.51 13.49 21.73
N ALA A 227 -6.22 14.05 20.75
CA ALA A 227 -5.91 13.81 19.34
C ALA A 227 -4.50 14.29 18.97
N LYS A 228 -4.11 15.51 19.40
CA LYS A 228 -2.75 16.03 19.24
C LYS A 228 -1.71 15.16 19.95
N HIS A 229 -2.01 14.74 21.18
CA HIS A 229 -1.12 13.86 21.94
C HIS A 229 -0.90 12.53 21.22
N ALA A 230 -1.97 11.90 20.70
CA ALA A 230 -1.88 10.66 19.94
C ALA A 230 -0.97 10.81 18.71
N MET A 231 -1.13 11.89 17.93
CA MET A 231 -0.28 12.20 16.78
C MET A 231 1.20 12.38 17.18
N VAL A 232 1.48 13.10 18.27
CA VAL A 232 2.86 13.34 18.74
C VAL A 232 3.53 12.04 19.18
N VAL A 233 2.81 11.17 19.89
CA VAL A 233 3.34 9.87 20.32
C VAL A 233 3.69 9.00 19.12
N THR A 234 2.79 8.89 18.13
CA THR A 234 3.05 8.09 16.92
C THR A 234 4.16 8.67 16.07
N LEU A 235 4.32 10.00 16.03
CA LEU A 235 5.44 10.64 15.35
C LEU A 235 6.78 10.32 16.01
N LYS A 236 6.86 10.35 17.35
CA LYS A 236 8.06 9.94 18.09
C LYS A 236 8.42 8.47 17.82
N LEU A 237 7.43 7.58 17.79
CA LEU A 237 7.63 6.17 17.46
C LEU A 237 8.14 5.99 16.02
N SER A 238 7.59 6.73 15.06
CA SER A 238 8.05 6.71 13.68
C SER A 238 9.49 7.20 13.55
N ILE A 239 9.87 8.28 14.23
CA ILE A 239 11.25 8.77 14.23
C ILE A 239 12.21 7.72 14.82
N LEU A 240 11.84 7.09 15.95
CA LEU A 240 12.66 6.03 16.56
C LEU A 240 12.87 4.86 15.60
N LEU A 241 11.79 4.44 14.93
CA LEU A 241 11.84 3.37 13.95
C LEU A 241 12.66 3.75 12.72
N ALA A 242 12.47 4.96 12.19
CA ALA A 242 13.23 5.48 11.07
C ALA A 242 14.73 5.47 11.39
N VAL A 243 15.11 5.92 12.59
CA VAL A 243 16.50 5.85 13.06
C VAL A 243 16.99 4.39 13.10
N ALA A 244 16.19 3.45 13.61
CA ALA A 244 16.57 2.04 13.62
C ALA A 244 16.81 1.48 12.21
N VAL A 245 15.87 1.71 11.27
CA VAL A 245 15.99 1.26 9.87
C VAL A 245 17.20 1.91 9.19
N VAL A 246 17.38 3.21 9.38
CA VAL A 246 18.50 3.97 8.82
C VAL A 246 19.83 3.45 9.34
N VAL A 247 19.97 3.21 10.65
CA VAL A 247 21.20 2.69 11.26
C VAL A 247 21.48 1.27 10.75
N SER A 248 20.46 0.42 10.67
CA SER A 248 20.59 -0.93 10.11
C SER A 248 21.05 -0.90 8.65
N LEU A 249 20.47 -0.03 7.83
CA LEU A 249 20.87 0.11 6.43
C LEU A 249 22.28 0.70 6.30
N TYR A 250 22.62 1.74 7.07
CA TYR A 250 23.96 2.33 7.06
C TYR A 250 25.06 1.29 7.36
N LEU A 251 24.86 0.49 8.42
CA LEU A 251 25.83 -0.52 8.86
C LEU A 251 25.82 -1.80 8.01
N GLY A 252 24.69 -2.11 7.36
CA GLY A 252 24.45 -3.41 6.71
C GLY A 252 24.14 -3.34 5.21
N HIS A 253 24.36 -2.20 4.54
CA HIS A 253 23.96 -2.01 3.13
C HIS A 253 24.58 -3.02 2.18
N ASP A 254 25.82 -3.48 2.41
CA ASP A 254 26.46 -4.50 1.57
C ASP A 254 25.74 -5.85 1.63
N ILE A 255 25.40 -6.29 2.86
CA ILE A 255 24.64 -7.54 3.07
C ILE A 255 23.25 -7.38 2.46
N TRP A 256 22.63 -6.22 2.66
CA TRP A 256 21.31 -5.92 2.13
C TRP A 256 21.29 -6.00 0.59
N ALA A 257 22.24 -5.34 -0.09
CA ALA A 257 22.37 -5.39 -1.54
C ALA A 257 22.62 -6.82 -2.06
N GLY A 258 23.38 -7.61 -1.30
CA GLY A 258 23.63 -9.03 -1.61
C GLY A 258 22.38 -9.92 -1.64
N PHE A 259 21.27 -9.52 -0.99
CA PHE A 259 19.99 -10.25 -1.13
C PHE A 259 19.31 -10.01 -2.49
N PHE A 260 19.70 -8.96 -3.23
CA PHE A 260 19.11 -8.60 -4.53
C PHE A 260 20.02 -8.96 -5.70
N SER A 261 21.34 -8.86 -5.54
CA SER A 261 22.28 -9.09 -6.64
C SER A 261 23.62 -9.66 -6.21
N ASP A 262 24.10 -10.63 -6.99
CA ASP A 262 25.47 -11.15 -6.90
C ASP A 262 26.49 -10.23 -7.63
N SER A 263 26.03 -9.19 -8.32
CA SER A 263 26.91 -8.28 -9.06
C SER A 263 27.63 -7.31 -8.13
N HIS A 264 28.95 -7.45 -8.05
CA HIS A 264 29.79 -6.53 -7.29
C HIS A 264 29.63 -5.07 -7.73
N SER A 265 29.40 -4.83 -9.03
CA SER A 265 29.19 -3.47 -9.53
C SER A 265 27.87 -2.85 -9.04
N ILE A 266 26.79 -3.63 -8.95
CA ILE A 266 25.50 -3.15 -8.43
C ILE A 266 25.62 -2.88 -6.94
N ASN A 267 26.24 -3.79 -6.19
CA ASN A 267 26.38 -3.65 -4.73
C ASN A 267 27.22 -2.42 -4.37
N LYS A 268 28.33 -2.19 -5.07
CA LYS A 268 29.15 -0.99 -4.89
C LYS A 268 28.36 0.30 -5.19
N LYS A 269 27.61 0.33 -6.29
CA LYS A 269 26.81 1.51 -6.66
C LYS A 269 25.64 1.74 -5.70
N PHE A 270 25.05 0.69 -5.15
CA PHE A 270 24.04 0.81 -4.11
C PHE A 270 24.62 1.43 -2.83
N ALA A 271 25.85 1.05 -2.44
CA ALA A 271 26.57 1.68 -1.34
C ALA A 271 26.71 3.21 -1.55
N GLU A 272 27.03 3.64 -2.77
CA GLU A 272 27.14 5.05 -3.13
C GLU A 272 25.78 5.79 -3.10
N MET A 273 24.65 5.11 -3.33
CA MET A 273 23.30 5.67 -3.22
C MET A 273 22.76 5.69 -1.79
N THR A 274 23.26 4.82 -0.92
CA THR A 274 22.76 4.65 0.45
C THR A 274 22.70 5.97 1.25
N PRO A 275 23.68 6.90 1.16
CA PRO A 275 23.59 8.21 1.81
C PRO A 275 22.42 9.09 1.37
N LEU A 276 21.88 8.89 0.16
CA LEU A 276 20.69 9.59 -0.34
C LEU A 276 19.39 8.85 0.05
N LEU A 277 19.44 7.52 0.09
CA LEU A 277 18.29 6.69 0.44
C LEU A 277 17.90 6.81 1.92
N ILE A 278 18.89 6.82 2.82
CA ILE A 278 18.71 6.95 4.27
C ILE A 278 17.82 8.14 4.67
N PRO A 279 18.13 9.40 4.26
CA PRO A 279 17.28 10.53 4.62
C PRO A 279 15.90 10.45 3.97
N SER A 280 15.77 9.85 2.78
CA SER A 280 14.47 9.62 2.12
C SER A 280 13.55 8.77 3.00
N ILE A 281 14.03 7.61 3.46
CA ILE A 281 13.28 6.71 4.34
C ILE A 281 12.85 7.41 5.64
N ALA A 282 13.72 8.26 6.21
CA ALA A 282 13.40 9.00 7.42
C ALA A 282 12.29 10.05 7.21
N VAL A 283 12.36 10.79 6.10
CA VAL A 283 11.33 11.78 5.74
C VAL A 283 10.01 11.09 5.43
N ASP A 284 10.06 9.97 4.70
CA ASP A 284 8.90 9.17 4.33
C ASP A 284 8.19 8.59 5.58
N ALA A 285 8.94 8.09 6.55
CA ALA A 285 8.38 7.62 7.82
C ALA A 285 7.60 8.72 8.57
N ILE A 286 8.10 9.96 8.55
CA ILE A 286 7.42 11.13 9.13
C ILE A 286 6.16 11.46 8.31
N GLN A 287 6.29 11.53 6.99
CA GLN A 287 5.18 11.80 6.07
C GLN A 287 4.05 10.80 6.28
N GLY A 288 4.35 9.51 6.40
CA GLY A 288 3.34 8.47 6.50
C GLY A 288 2.51 8.58 7.77
N VAL A 289 3.12 8.93 8.91
CA VAL A 289 2.38 9.19 10.16
C VAL A 289 1.50 10.44 10.04
N LEU A 290 2.03 11.53 9.48
CA LEU A 290 1.26 12.77 9.27
C LEU A 290 0.08 12.54 8.32
N SER A 291 0.28 11.76 7.26
CA SER A 291 -0.76 11.32 6.34
C SER A 291 -1.87 10.54 7.06
N GLY A 292 -1.48 9.70 8.05
CA GLY A 292 -2.41 9.03 8.95
C GLY A 292 -3.23 10.00 9.81
N ALA A 293 -2.58 10.99 10.42
CA ALA A 293 -3.26 12.02 11.21
C ALA A 293 -4.25 12.83 10.37
N VAL A 294 -3.87 13.23 9.15
CA VAL A 294 -4.74 13.94 8.20
C VAL A 294 -5.96 13.10 7.84
N ARG A 295 -5.80 11.80 7.59
CA ARG A 295 -6.95 10.90 7.36
C ARG A 295 -7.86 10.83 8.59
N GLY A 296 -7.29 10.80 9.79
CA GLY A 296 -8.04 10.86 11.05
C GLY A 296 -8.84 12.15 11.23
N CYS A 297 -8.30 13.28 10.74
CA CYS A 297 -8.97 14.60 10.74
C CYS A 297 -9.99 14.79 9.61
N GLY A 298 -9.98 13.94 8.56
CA GLY A 298 -10.81 14.11 7.38
C GLY A 298 -10.32 15.19 6.40
N TRP A 299 -9.02 15.50 6.39
CA TRP A 299 -8.42 16.56 5.57
C TRP A 299 -7.74 16.05 4.30
N GLN A 300 -8.15 14.89 3.79
CA GLN A 300 -7.47 14.19 2.69
C GLN A 300 -7.30 15.06 1.43
N ARG A 301 -8.28 15.92 1.12
CA ARG A 301 -8.23 16.81 -0.05
C ARG A 301 -7.04 17.77 -0.03
N VAL A 302 -6.67 18.28 1.13
CA VAL A 302 -5.52 19.18 1.28
C VAL A 302 -4.23 18.40 0.99
N THR A 303 -4.13 17.18 1.48
CA THR A 303 -2.96 16.33 1.22
C THR A 303 -2.86 15.88 -0.24
N VAL A 304 -3.98 15.66 -0.94
CA VAL A 304 -3.93 15.42 -2.41
C VAL A 304 -3.21 16.56 -3.12
N LEU A 305 -3.56 17.82 -2.81
CA LEU A 305 -2.92 18.99 -3.41
C LEU A 305 -1.44 19.10 -3.02
N ALA A 306 -1.12 18.82 -1.75
CA ALA A 306 0.26 18.80 -1.27
C ALA A 306 1.09 17.72 -1.98
N ASN A 307 0.58 16.49 -2.13
CA ASN A 307 1.25 15.40 -2.83
C ASN A 307 1.44 15.73 -4.31
N LEU A 308 0.45 16.32 -4.98
CA LEU A 308 0.57 16.75 -6.38
C LEU A 308 1.68 17.80 -6.54
N GLY A 309 1.70 18.82 -5.66
CA GLY A 309 2.74 19.84 -5.63
C GLY A 309 4.13 19.26 -5.40
N ALA A 310 4.28 18.47 -4.33
CA ALA A 310 5.57 17.94 -3.89
C ALA A 310 6.14 16.92 -4.87
N PHE A 311 5.38 15.88 -5.25
CA PHE A 311 5.88 14.82 -6.10
C PHE A 311 5.94 15.24 -7.58
N TYR A 312 4.88 15.82 -8.12
CA TYR A 312 4.74 15.99 -9.58
C TYR A 312 5.23 17.35 -10.09
N PHE A 313 5.06 18.43 -9.33
CA PHE A 313 5.48 19.76 -9.76
C PHE A 313 6.86 20.18 -9.26
N ILE A 314 7.39 19.53 -8.21
CA ILE A 314 8.71 19.84 -7.64
C ILE A 314 9.65 18.65 -7.81
N GLY A 315 9.34 17.50 -7.19
CA GLY A 315 10.21 16.33 -7.14
C GLY A 315 10.54 15.78 -8.53
N MET A 316 9.52 15.53 -9.36
CA MET A 316 9.69 14.98 -10.70
C MET A 316 10.53 15.88 -11.63
N PRO A 317 10.23 17.18 -11.77
CA PRO A 317 11.08 18.08 -12.55
C PRO A 317 12.53 18.12 -12.08
N ILE A 318 12.76 18.16 -10.76
CA ILE A 318 14.11 18.13 -10.19
C ILE A 318 14.82 16.82 -10.55
N ALA A 319 14.16 15.68 -10.38
CA ALA A 319 14.71 14.37 -10.72
C ALA A 319 15.08 14.27 -12.21
N ILE A 320 14.21 14.74 -13.10
CA ILE A 320 14.45 14.74 -14.55
C ILE A 320 15.62 15.67 -14.91
N VAL A 321 15.67 16.88 -14.35
CA VAL A 321 16.75 17.84 -14.63
C VAL A 321 18.09 17.32 -14.13
N LEU A 322 18.16 16.78 -12.91
CA LEU A 322 19.40 16.22 -12.35
C LEU A 322 19.87 14.98 -13.12
N GLY A 323 18.95 14.07 -13.45
CA GLY A 323 19.27 12.82 -14.15
C GLY A 323 19.61 13.01 -15.63
N PHE A 324 18.84 13.80 -16.38
CA PHE A 324 18.97 13.85 -17.84
C PHE A 324 19.72 15.08 -18.37
N LYS A 325 19.70 16.21 -17.65
CA LYS A 325 20.39 17.43 -18.08
C LYS A 325 21.76 17.59 -17.43
N PHE A 326 21.86 17.33 -16.13
CA PHE A 326 23.12 17.44 -15.39
C PHE A 326 23.90 16.12 -15.31
N HIS A 327 23.34 15.02 -15.80
CA HIS A 327 23.97 13.69 -15.80
C HIS A 327 24.50 13.29 -14.42
N LEU A 328 23.75 13.61 -13.36
CA LEU A 328 24.12 13.26 -11.99
C LEU A 328 23.84 11.77 -11.76
N TYR A 329 24.81 10.95 -12.14
CA TYR A 329 24.77 9.50 -12.00
C TYR A 329 25.66 9.04 -10.84
N VAL A 330 25.29 7.88 -10.29
CA VAL A 330 26.16 7.12 -9.38
C VAL A 330 27.44 6.76 -10.14
N LYS A 331 28.60 7.05 -9.54
CA LYS A 331 29.89 6.96 -10.21
C LYS A 331 30.43 5.52 -10.25
#